data_AF-A0A6H1ZFS4-F1
#
_entry.id   AF-A0A6H1ZFS4-F1
#
_cell.length_a   1.000
_cell.length_b   1.000
_cell.length_c   1.000
_cell.angle_alpha   90.00
_cell.angle_beta   90.00
_cell.angle_gamma   90.00
#
_symmetry.space_group_name_H-M   'P 1'
#
loop_
_entity.id
_entity.type
_entity.pdbx_description
1 polymer ?
#
loop_
_entity_poly.entity_id
_entity_poly.type
_entity_poly.pdbx_seq_one_letter_code
_entity_poly.pdbx_strand_id
1 'polypeptide(L)'
;MNGRQESPTLGDAQNVSPIISTEKRKNDIPYGYCHCGCGGTTPVSIQNHSKYGWVKGEPKRFIFGHANKKNRIVLKDGYIIERNPTHPRSEKNGYVKTHIISAERAMGKPLPANAVIHHPFGKKLNNTKLVICEDQKYHLLLHLREKAYMASGHASWRKCWVCKKYDSPSNLYIKGSHTHHRECHSEYYKIRRKECKSSRKNQMR
;
A
#
# COMPACT_ATOMS: atom_id res chain seq x y z
N MET A 1 -14.28 63.52 31.63
CA MET A 1 -14.23 63.36 30.16
C MET A 1 -13.79 61.93 29.89
N ASN A 2 -14.76 61.04 29.74
CA ASN A 2 -15.19 60.45 28.45
C ASN A 2 -14.20 59.35 28.03
N GLY A 3 -14.54 58.07 27.96
CA GLY A 3 -15.85 57.44 28.04
C GLY A 3 -15.72 55.95 28.35
N ARG A 4 -16.70 55.46 29.11
CA ARG A 4 -17.08 54.06 29.15
C ARG A 4 -17.62 53.73 27.75
N GLN A 5 -17.01 52.77 27.07
CA GLN A 5 -17.65 52.12 25.93
C GLN A 5 -18.29 50.84 26.42
N GLU A 6 -19.61 50.82 26.22
CA GLU A 6 -20.57 49.82 26.63
C GLU A 6 -20.43 48.60 25.73
N SER A 7 -20.36 47.42 26.32
CA SER A 7 -20.46 46.15 25.63
C SER A 7 -21.94 45.86 25.31
N PRO A 8 -22.33 45.67 24.03
CA PRO A 8 -23.70 45.33 23.68
C PRO A 8 -24.00 43.84 23.91
N THR A 9 -25.25 43.62 24.27
CA THR A 9 -25.92 42.37 24.63
C THR A 9 -26.14 41.40 23.47
N LEU A 10 -26.21 40.12 23.85
CA LEU A 10 -26.85 38.95 23.22
C LEU A 10 -27.73 39.21 21.98
N GLY A 11 -27.45 38.47 20.92
CA GLY A 11 -28.32 38.31 19.76
C GLY A 11 -28.12 36.92 19.13
N ASP A 12 -29.10 36.05 19.33
CA ASP A 12 -29.24 34.75 18.73
C ASP A 12 -29.19 34.80 17.19
N ALA A 13 -28.40 33.90 16.60
CA ALA A 13 -28.71 33.41 15.26
C ALA A 13 -28.15 32.00 15.12
N GLN A 14 -29.06 31.05 15.30
CA GLN A 14 -28.98 29.71 14.74
C GLN A 14 -28.56 29.81 13.28
N ASN A 15 -27.29 29.51 12.99
CA ASN A 15 -26.88 29.17 11.63
C ASN A 15 -26.22 27.80 11.68
N VAL A 16 -27.08 26.82 11.95
CA VAL A 16 -26.83 25.41 11.66
C VAL A 16 -26.65 25.37 10.15
N SER A 17 -25.41 25.54 9.69
CA SER A 17 -25.04 25.27 8.32
C SER A 17 -25.59 23.88 7.98
N PRO A 18 -26.29 23.70 6.85
CA PRO A 18 -26.92 22.44 6.54
C PRO A 18 -25.83 21.39 6.63
N ILE A 19 -26.00 20.44 7.56
CA ILE A 19 -25.21 19.23 7.62
C ILE A 19 -25.38 18.64 6.23
N ILE A 20 -24.39 18.85 5.36
CA ILE A 20 -24.35 18.29 4.02
C ILE A 20 -24.45 16.80 4.26
N SER A 21 -25.65 16.29 4.00
CA SER A 21 -26.07 14.94 4.28
C SER A 21 -25.01 13.98 3.74
N THR A 22 -24.19 13.44 4.64
CA THR A 22 -23.15 12.44 4.35
C THR A 22 -23.75 11.07 4.06
N GLU A 23 -24.95 11.03 3.48
CA GLU A 23 -25.58 9.82 2.98
C GLU A 23 -25.55 9.84 1.46
N LYS A 24 -24.34 9.80 0.89
CA LYS A 24 -24.19 9.40 -0.51
C LYS A 24 -24.62 7.93 -0.59
N ARG A 25 -25.90 7.73 -0.92
CA ARG A 25 -26.59 6.44 -0.97
C ARG A 25 -25.72 5.40 -1.68
N LYS A 26 -25.52 4.25 -1.03
CA LYS A 26 -24.80 3.08 -1.56
C LYS A 26 -25.44 2.45 -2.83
N ASN A 27 -26.53 3.02 -3.36
CA ASN A 27 -27.39 2.38 -4.36
C ASN A 27 -27.68 3.20 -5.63
N ASP A 28 -27.17 4.43 -5.77
CA ASP A 28 -27.43 5.24 -6.99
C ASP A 28 -26.36 4.95 -8.07
N ILE A 29 -26.24 3.68 -8.48
CA ILE A 29 -25.37 3.29 -9.60
C ILE A 29 -26.16 3.51 -10.90
N PRO A 30 -25.65 4.29 -11.88
CA PRO A 30 -26.38 4.58 -13.09
C PRO A 30 -26.78 3.32 -13.86
N TYR A 31 -27.93 3.37 -14.53
CA TYR A 31 -28.43 2.27 -15.35
C TYR A 31 -27.41 1.89 -16.43
N GLY A 32 -27.22 0.58 -16.65
CA GLY A 32 -26.20 0.08 -17.56
C GLY A 32 -24.78 -0.01 -16.96
N TYR A 33 -24.58 0.31 -15.68
CA TYR A 33 -23.30 0.17 -14.99
C TYR A 33 -23.30 -0.97 -13.98
N CYS A 34 -22.11 -1.51 -13.74
CA CYS A 34 -21.92 -2.68 -12.88
C CYS A 34 -22.15 -2.33 -11.41
N HIS A 35 -23.10 -3.01 -10.77
CA HIS A 35 -23.50 -2.74 -9.39
C HIS A 35 -22.46 -3.18 -8.34
N CYS A 36 -21.30 -3.69 -8.75
CA CYS A 36 -20.19 -3.97 -7.83
C CYS A 36 -19.38 -2.70 -7.45
N GLY A 37 -19.62 -1.57 -8.13
CA GLY A 37 -18.91 -0.31 -7.89
C GLY A 37 -17.60 -0.16 -8.68
N CYS A 38 -17.36 -0.99 -9.71
CA CYS A 38 -16.16 -0.86 -10.56
C CYS A 38 -16.26 0.26 -11.61
N GLY A 39 -17.45 0.83 -11.84
CA GLY A 39 -17.68 1.88 -12.84
C GLY A 39 -17.70 1.40 -14.30
N GLY A 40 -17.56 0.10 -14.56
CA GLY A 40 -17.69 -0.46 -15.92
C GLY A 40 -19.15 -0.64 -16.34
N THR A 41 -19.42 -0.55 -17.65
CA THR A 41 -20.74 -0.82 -18.22
C THR A 41 -21.03 -2.32 -18.27
N THR A 42 -22.30 -2.70 -18.14
CA THR A 42 -22.75 -4.09 -18.17
C THR A 42 -23.30 -4.46 -19.55
N PRO A 43 -23.08 -5.71 -20.00
CA PRO A 43 -23.68 -6.17 -21.25
C PRO A 43 -25.20 -6.30 -21.11
N VAL A 44 -25.92 -5.95 -22.18
CA VAL A 44 -27.37 -6.17 -22.30
C VAL A 44 -27.66 -7.66 -22.39
N SER A 45 -28.68 -8.13 -21.66
CA SER A 45 -29.07 -9.54 -21.70
C SER A 45 -29.81 -9.87 -22.99
N ILE A 46 -29.39 -10.93 -23.68
CA ILE A 46 -30.06 -11.45 -24.88
C ILE A 46 -31.24 -12.37 -24.57
N GLN A 47 -31.40 -12.78 -23.31
CA GLN A 47 -32.41 -13.75 -22.88
C GLN A 47 -32.95 -13.43 -21.49
N ASN A 48 -34.15 -13.96 -21.20
CA ASN A 48 -34.74 -13.94 -19.87
C ASN A 48 -34.11 -15.04 -19.01
N HIS A 49 -33.75 -14.74 -17.77
CA HIS A 49 -33.24 -15.74 -16.82
C HIS A 49 -33.66 -15.38 -15.39
N SER A 50 -34.82 -15.91 -14.97
CA SER A 50 -35.45 -15.61 -13.67
C SER A 50 -34.52 -15.83 -12.48
N LYS A 51 -33.79 -16.96 -12.45
CA LYS A 51 -32.84 -17.30 -11.37
C LYS A 51 -31.75 -16.24 -11.13
N TYR A 52 -31.33 -15.51 -12.15
CA TYR A 52 -30.31 -14.47 -12.06
C TYR A 52 -30.90 -13.05 -12.15
N GLY A 53 -32.23 -12.93 -12.25
CA GLY A 53 -32.94 -11.66 -12.44
C GLY A 53 -32.61 -10.96 -13.77
N TRP A 54 -32.26 -11.70 -14.83
CA TRP A 54 -31.97 -11.11 -16.13
C TRP A 54 -33.25 -10.99 -16.96
N VAL A 55 -33.46 -9.80 -17.51
CA VAL A 55 -34.56 -9.50 -18.44
C VAL A 55 -33.94 -9.23 -19.81
N LYS A 56 -34.47 -9.85 -20.86
CA LYS A 56 -34.01 -9.67 -22.25
C LYS A 56 -34.17 -8.21 -22.65
N GLY A 57 -33.12 -7.61 -23.21
CA GLY A 57 -33.07 -6.20 -23.58
C GLY A 57 -32.59 -5.28 -22.46
N GLU A 58 -32.52 -5.75 -21.22
CA GLU A 58 -32.04 -4.96 -20.08
C GLU A 58 -30.55 -5.23 -19.80
N PRO A 59 -29.77 -4.23 -19.35
CA PRO A 59 -28.42 -4.41 -18.85
C PRO A 59 -28.38 -5.37 -17.67
N LYS A 60 -27.41 -6.28 -17.68
CA LYS A 60 -27.18 -7.17 -16.53
C LYS A 60 -26.77 -6.36 -15.31
N ARG A 61 -27.12 -6.83 -14.11
CA ARG A 61 -26.76 -6.17 -12.85
C ARG A 61 -25.24 -6.11 -12.61
N PHE A 62 -24.50 -7.10 -13.08
CA PHE A 62 -23.05 -7.21 -12.88
C PHE A 62 -22.36 -7.65 -14.18
N ILE A 63 -21.13 -7.19 -14.39
CA ILE A 63 -20.22 -7.78 -15.38
C ILE A 63 -19.95 -9.24 -14.98
N PHE A 64 -19.74 -10.12 -15.96
CA PHE A 64 -19.47 -11.54 -15.70
C PHE A 64 -18.33 -11.71 -14.70
N GLY A 65 -18.58 -12.48 -13.63
CA GLY A 65 -17.64 -12.70 -12.52
C GLY A 65 -17.67 -11.64 -11.41
N HIS A 66 -18.50 -10.60 -11.50
CA HIS A 66 -18.56 -9.52 -10.49
C HIS A 66 -19.71 -9.67 -9.48
N ALA A 67 -20.54 -10.73 -9.61
CA ALA A 67 -21.68 -10.98 -8.73
C ALA A 67 -21.30 -11.48 -7.33
N ASN A 68 -20.08 -12.02 -7.15
CA ASN A 68 -19.62 -12.47 -5.84
C ASN A 68 -19.20 -11.28 -4.99
N LYS A 69 -19.89 -11.08 -3.85
CA LYS A 69 -19.54 -10.08 -2.81
C LYS A 69 -18.09 -10.19 -2.30
N LYS A 70 -17.39 -11.28 -2.62
CA LYS A 70 -15.97 -11.51 -2.33
C LYS A 70 -15.11 -11.48 -3.59
N ASN A 71 -15.21 -10.44 -4.40
CA ASN A 71 -14.22 -10.16 -5.47
C ASN A 71 -12.79 -9.94 -4.95
N ARG A 72 -12.56 -10.08 -3.64
CA ARG A 72 -11.27 -9.98 -2.97
C ARG A 72 -10.74 -11.37 -2.68
N ILE A 73 -9.72 -11.79 -3.42
CA ILE A 73 -8.94 -13.01 -3.14
C ILE A 73 -7.70 -12.60 -2.36
N VAL A 74 -7.42 -13.30 -1.26
CA VAL A 74 -6.17 -13.14 -0.51
C VAL A 74 -5.16 -14.12 -1.09
N LEU A 75 -4.05 -13.60 -1.61
CA LEU A 75 -2.93 -14.39 -2.09
C LEU A 75 -2.09 -14.94 -0.93
N LYS A 76 -1.30 -15.99 -1.20
CA LYS A 76 -0.39 -16.61 -0.21
C LYS A 76 0.62 -15.61 0.39
N ASP A 77 0.97 -14.56 -0.34
CA ASP A 77 1.93 -13.53 0.08
C ASP A 77 1.30 -12.36 0.84
N GLY A 78 -0.01 -12.45 1.15
CA GLY A 78 -0.77 -11.50 1.96
C GLY A 78 -1.37 -10.32 1.20
N TYR A 79 -1.27 -10.29 -0.13
CA TYR A 79 -1.95 -9.25 -0.91
C TYR A 79 -3.40 -9.61 -1.22
N ILE A 80 -4.24 -8.57 -1.26
CA ILE A 80 -5.62 -8.68 -1.73
C ILE A 80 -5.65 -8.29 -3.21
N ILE A 81 -6.28 -9.11 -4.05
CA ILE A 81 -6.53 -8.82 -5.47
C ILE A 81 -8.03 -8.66 -5.73
N GLU A 82 -8.38 -7.77 -6.65
CA GLU A 82 -9.73 -7.49 -7.11
C GLU A 82 -9.81 -7.74 -8.62
N ARG A 83 -10.84 -8.46 -9.08
CA ARG A 83 -11.04 -8.70 -10.51
C ARG A 83 -11.50 -7.41 -11.19
N ASN A 84 -10.68 -6.88 -12.08
CA ASN A 84 -10.98 -5.74 -12.94
C ASN A 84 -10.26 -5.92 -14.30
N PRO A 85 -10.89 -6.64 -15.25
CA PRO A 85 -10.25 -6.98 -16.53
C PRO A 85 -9.99 -5.80 -17.46
N THR A 86 -10.64 -4.66 -17.23
CA THR A 86 -10.49 -3.45 -18.06
C THR A 86 -9.42 -2.51 -17.53
N HIS A 87 -8.79 -2.82 -16.39
CA HIS A 87 -7.81 -1.95 -15.75
C HIS A 87 -6.47 -1.98 -16.51
N PRO A 88 -5.79 -0.84 -16.72
CA PRO A 88 -4.51 -0.83 -17.46
C PRO A 88 -3.42 -1.66 -16.78
N ARG A 89 -3.50 -1.82 -15.45
CA ARG A 89 -2.61 -2.67 -14.65
C ARG A 89 -3.20 -4.05 -14.32
N SER A 90 -4.20 -4.52 -15.05
CA SER A 90 -4.73 -5.88 -14.87
C SER A 90 -3.71 -6.91 -15.35
N GLU A 91 -3.53 -7.96 -14.55
CA GLU A 91 -2.84 -9.17 -14.98
C GLU A 91 -3.63 -9.88 -16.10
N LYS A 92 -3.03 -10.89 -16.75
CA LYS A 92 -3.65 -11.64 -17.87
C LYS A 92 -5.01 -12.28 -17.52
N ASN A 93 -5.21 -12.60 -16.24
CA ASN A 93 -6.43 -13.19 -15.68
C ASN A 93 -7.49 -12.12 -15.33
N GLY A 94 -7.20 -10.85 -15.56
CA GLY A 94 -8.08 -9.71 -15.27
C GLY A 94 -8.10 -9.29 -13.80
N TYR A 95 -7.10 -9.65 -13.00
CA TYR A 95 -6.99 -9.23 -11.59
C TYR A 95 -6.00 -8.08 -11.41
N VAL A 96 -6.28 -7.22 -10.44
CA VAL A 96 -5.46 -6.07 -10.06
C VAL A 96 -5.29 -6.09 -8.55
N LYS A 97 -4.11 -5.73 -8.05
CA LYS A 97 -3.90 -5.63 -6.59
C LYS A 97 -4.76 -4.50 -6.00
N THR A 98 -5.50 -4.80 -4.93
CA THR A 98 -6.47 -3.87 -4.34
C THR A 98 -5.81 -2.60 -3.79
N HIS A 99 -4.55 -2.66 -3.35
CA HIS A 99 -3.84 -1.46 -2.91
C HIS A 99 -3.61 -0.46 -4.06
N ILE A 100 -3.39 -0.92 -5.30
CA ILE A 100 -3.29 -0.06 -6.50
C ILE A 100 -4.60 0.67 -6.71
N ILE A 101 -5.71 -0.07 -6.78
CA ILE A 101 -7.05 0.49 -6.94
C ILE A 101 -7.38 1.49 -5.81
N SER A 102 -6.99 1.16 -4.57
CA SER A 102 -7.26 2.03 -3.41
C SER A 102 -6.48 3.34 -3.51
N ALA A 103 -5.22 3.30 -3.92
CA ALA A 103 -4.39 4.49 -4.12
C ALA A 103 -4.88 5.35 -5.30
N GLU A 104 -5.24 4.75 -6.43
CA GLU A 104 -5.76 5.47 -7.60
C GLU A 104 -7.11 6.13 -7.31
N ARG A 105 -8.00 5.44 -6.60
CA ARG A 105 -9.27 6.03 -6.13
C ARG A 105 -9.04 7.21 -5.20
N ALA A 106 -8.06 7.13 -4.30
CA ALA A 106 -7.72 8.24 -3.40
C ALA A 106 -7.11 9.44 -4.14
N MET A 107 -6.33 9.18 -5.20
CA MET A 107 -5.74 10.24 -6.04
C MET A 107 -6.68 10.79 -7.11
N GLY A 108 -7.74 10.07 -7.46
CA GLY A 108 -8.65 10.41 -8.56
C GLY A 108 -8.04 10.28 -9.96
N LYS A 109 -6.86 9.67 -10.09
CA LYS A 109 -6.13 9.51 -11.36
C LYS A 109 -5.30 8.22 -11.34
N PRO A 110 -4.98 7.63 -12.51
CA PRO A 110 -4.14 6.43 -12.58
C PRO A 110 -2.74 6.72 -12.03
N LEU A 111 -2.13 5.69 -11.43
CA LEU A 111 -0.77 5.80 -10.91
C LEU A 111 0.23 5.84 -12.06
N PRO A 112 1.29 6.68 -11.95
CA PRO A 112 2.34 6.71 -12.97
C PRO A 112 3.04 5.35 -13.04
N ALA A 113 3.41 4.93 -14.24
CA ALA A 113 3.81 3.55 -14.55
C ALA A 113 4.89 2.95 -13.61
N ASN A 114 5.81 3.79 -13.14
CA ASN A 114 6.91 3.44 -12.24
C ASN A 114 6.56 3.49 -10.74
N ALA A 115 5.45 4.12 -10.35
CA ALA A 115 5.11 4.26 -8.95
C ALA A 115 4.72 2.94 -8.29
N VAL A 116 5.30 2.72 -7.11
CA VAL A 116 5.12 1.53 -6.28
C VAL A 116 4.45 1.92 -4.98
N ILE A 117 3.58 1.06 -4.46
CA ILE A 117 2.91 1.30 -3.18
C ILE A 117 3.65 0.61 -2.06
N HIS A 118 4.08 1.40 -1.09
CA HIS A 118 4.65 0.95 0.17
C HIS A 118 3.56 0.73 1.21
N HIS A 119 3.61 -0.43 1.87
CA HIS A 119 2.76 -0.75 3.01
C HIS A 119 3.55 -0.48 4.29
N PRO A 120 3.28 0.64 4.99
CA PRO A 120 3.91 0.91 6.27
C PRO A 120 3.56 -0.21 7.26
N PHE A 121 4.55 -0.66 8.00
CA PHE A 121 4.53 -1.73 9.00
C PHE A 121 4.20 -3.12 8.44
N GLY A 122 4.34 -3.31 7.12
CA GLY A 122 4.23 -4.62 6.46
C GLY A 122 2.83 -5.23 6.43
N LYS A 123 1.79 -4.50 6.84
CA LYS A 123 0.41 -5.01 6.89
C LYS A 123 -0.26 -4.97 5.51
N LYS A 124 0.10 -5.92 4.63
CA LYS A 124 -0.39 -6.03 3.23
C LYS A 124 -1.90 -6.23 3.05
N LEU A 125 -2.59 -6.69 4.11
CA LEU A 125 -4.04 -6.85 4.11
C LEU A 125 -4.79 -5.54 4.42
N ASN A 126 -4.10 -4.55 5.00
CA ASN A 126 -4.70 -3.29 5.39
C ASN A 126 -4.36 -2.19 4.38
N ASN A 127 -5.28 -1.93 3.46
CA ASN A 127 -5.11 -0.92 2.41
C ASN A 127 -5.56 0.49 2.83
N THR A 128 -5.80 0.74 4.12
CA THR A 128 -6.23 2.07 4.62
C THR A 128 -5.08 3.07 4.71
N LYS A 129 -3.87 2.58 4.99
CA LYS A 129 -2.66 3.39 5.16
C LYS A 129 -1.63 2.92 4.16
N LEU A 130 -1.53 3.64 3.05
CA LEU A 130 -0.61 3.34 1.95
C LEU A 130 0.28 4.56 1.70
N VAL A 131 1.53 4.33 1.31
CA VAL A 131 2.44 5.38 0.87
C VAL A 131 2.79 5.11 -0.59
N ILE A 132 2.68 6.12 -1.44
CA ILE A 132 3.03 6.01 -2.86
C ILE A 132 4.48 6.45 -3.02
N CYS A 133 5.29 5.60 -3.63
CA CYS A 133 6.70 5.82 -3.91
C CYS A 133 6.90 6.12 -5.39
N GLU A 134 7.83 7.00 -5.74
CA GLU A 134 8.16 7.30 -7.15
C GLU A 134 8.74 6.08 -7.88
N ASP A 135 9.52 5.27 -7.19
CA ASP A 135 10.23 4.13 -7.76
C ASP A 135 10.44 2.99 -6.74
N GLN A 136 10.99 1.89 -7.25
CA GLN A 136 11.33 0.72 -6.43
C GLN A 136 12.47 1.00 -5.43
N LYS A 137 13.40 1.92 -5.74
CA LYS A 137 14.56 2.21 -4.87
C LYS A 137 14.11 2.92 -3.61
N TYR A 138 13.23 3.90 -3.73
CA TYR A 138 12.62 4.63 -2.62
C TYR A 138 11.72 3.72 -1.79
N HIS A 139 10.95 2.85 -2.43
CA HIS A 139 10.18 1.80 -1.72
C HIS A 139 11.07 0.90 -0.85
N LEU A 140 12.22 0.45 -1.37
CA LEU A 140 13.19 -0.34 -0.62
C LEU A 140 13.88 0.46 0.49
N LEU A 141 14.16 1.75 0.25
CA LEU A 141 14.70 2.66 1.25
C LEU A 141 13.76 2.80 2.45
N LEU A 142 12.45 2.95 2.21
CA LEU A 142 11.46 3.03 3.29
C LEU A 142 11.46 1.76 4.16
N HIS A 143 11.46 0.57 3.55
CA HIS A 143 11.57 -0.68 4.32
C HIS A 143 12.88 -0.79 5.10
N LEU A 144 13.98 -0.27 4.56
CA LEU A 144 15.25 -0.27 5.27
C LEU A 144 15.21 0.67 6.48
N ARG A 145 14.66 1.89 6.32
CA ARG A 145 14.51 2.88 7.39
C ARG A 145 13.56 2.41 8.47
N GLU A 146 12.46 1.79 8.08
CA GLU A 146 11.49 1.18 8.98
C GLU A 146 12.12 0.10 9.85
N LYS A 147 12.92 -0.79 9.26
CA LYS A 147 13.64 -1.83 10.02
C LYS A 147 14.63 -1.23 11.02
N ALA A 148 15.35 -0.17 10.63
CA ALA A 148 16.25 0.55 11.52
C ALA A 148 15.50 1.23 12.67
N TYR A 149 14.40 1.92 12.36
CA TYR A 149 13.54 2.56 13.33
C TYR A 149 12.95 1.55 14.32
N MET A 150 12.43 0.43 13.86
CA MET A 150 11.87 -0.61 14.73
C MET A 150 12.92 -1.26 15.64
N ALA A 151 14.16 -1.37 15.17
CA ALA A 151 15.22 -2.01 15.95
C ALA A 151 15.95 -1.05 16.90
N SER A 152 16.00 0.25 16.59
CA SER A 152 16.88 1.20 17.28
C SER A 152 16.27 2.57 17.58
N GLY A 153 15.04 2.84 17.13
CA GLY A 153 14.42 4.17 17.19
C GLY A 153 14.96 5.17 16.16
N HIS A 154 16.03 4.83 15.43
CA HIS A 154 16.68 5.74 14.48
C HIS A 154 16.52 5.27 13.04
N ALA A 155 15.66 5.95 12.27
CA ALA A 155 15.37 5.60 10.88
C ALA A 155 16.59 5.76 9.93
N SER A 156 17.53 6.66 10.25
CA SER A 156 18.72 6.91 9.42
C SER A 156 19.82 5.85 9.61
N TRP A 157 19.74 5.03 10.67
CA TRP A 157 20.76 4.05 10.99
C TRP A 157 20.79 2.90 9.99
N ARG A 158 21.95 2.25 9.89
CA ARG A 158 22.19 1.11 8.99
C ARG A 158 22.66 -0.09 9.77
N LYS A 159 22.33 -1.28 9.26
CA LYS A 159 22.71 -2.55 9.89
C LYS A 159 24.11 -2.96 9.43
N CYS A 160 24.99 -3.23 10.39
CA CYS A 160 26.27 -3.88 10.12
C CYS A 160 26.04 -5.34 9.70
N TRP A 161 26.53 -5.75 8.52
CA TRP A 161 26.32 -7.12 8.03
C TRP A 161 27.09 -8.16 8.86
N VAL A 162 28.14 -7.75 9.58
CA VAL A 162 28.95 -8.62 10.44
C VAL A 162 28.27 -8.82 11.80
N CYS A 163 28.22 -7.77 12.64
CA CYS A 163 27.70 -7.88 14.01
C CYS A 163 26.17 -7.76 14.13
N LYS A 164 25.47 -7.46 13.03
CA LYS A 164 24.01 -7.29 12.94
C LYS A 164 23.41 -6.14 13.77
N LYS A 165 24.24 -5.35 14.47
CA LYS A 165 23.80 -4.14 15.18
C LYS A 165 23.51 -3.01 14.20
N TYR A 166 22.57 -2.13 14.59
CA TYR A 166 22.30 -0.88 13.89
C TYR A 166 23.14 0.22 14.51
N ASP A 167 23.65 1.12 13.68
CA ASP A 167 24.46 2.26 14.12
C ASP A 167 24.32 3.43 13.14
N SER A 168 24.77 4.61 13.57
CA SER A 168 24.83 5.80 12.74
C SER A 168 25.65 5.55 11.46
N PRO A 169 25.23 6.06 10.30
CA PRO A 169 26.02 6.00 9.08
C PRO A 169 27.45 6.54 9.23
N SER A 170 27.70 7.47 10.16
CA SER A 170 29.03 8.00 10.47
C SER A 170 29.97 6.95 11.06
N ASN A 171 29.44 5.97 11.79
CA ASN A 171 30.21 4.94 12.49
C ASN A 171 30.40 3.68 11.62
N LEU A 172 29.84 3.68 10.40
CA LEU A 172 29.80 2.55 9.50
C LEU A 172 30.53 2.87 8.21
N TYR A 173 31.27 1.89 7.70
CA TYR A 173 31.70 1.91 6.31
C TYR A 173 30.54 1.45 5.42
N ILE A 174 30.14 2.28 4.45
CA ILE A 174 29.02 2.04 3.53
C ILE A 174 29.52 2.03 2.10
N LYS A 175 29.41 0.88 1.41
CA LYS A 175 29.69 0.75 -0.02
C LYS A 175 28.59 -0.07 -0.70
N GLY A 176 27.70 0.60 -1.43
CA GLY A 176 26.53 -0.04 -2.04
C GLY A 176 25.65 -0.73 -0.99
N SER A 177 25.45 -2.04 -1.12
CA SER A 177 24.73 -2.86 -0.14
C SER A 177 25.58 -3.32 1.05
N HIS A 178 26.91 -3.20 0.98
CA HIS A 178 27.82 -3.66 2.03
C HIS A 178 28.01 -2.55 3.07
N THR A 179 27.41 -2.75 4.25
CA THR A 179 27.53 -1.83 5.38
C THR A 179 28.13 -2.54 6.60
N HIS A 180 29.22 -2.04 7.17
CA HIS A 180 29.87 -2.67 8.34
C HIS A 180 30.69 -1.69 9.17
N HIS A 181 30.89 -2.01 10.45
CA HIS A 181 31.93 -1.39 11.25
C HIS A 181 33.31 -1.88 10.79
N ARG A 182 34.28 -0.98 10.69
CA ARG A 182 35.65 -1.31 10.24
C ARG A 182 36.30 -2.39 11.12
N GLU A 183 36.09 -2.29 12.43
CA GLU A 183 36.57 -3.24 13.43
C GLU A 183 35.96 -4.62 13.23
N CYS A 184 34.62 -4.71 13.14
CA CYS A 184 33.93 -5.98 12.91
C CYS A 184 34.43 -6.67 11.63
N HIS A 185 34.68 -5.92 10.56
CA HIS A 185 35.20 -6.48 9.32
C HIS A 185 36.63 -7.01 9.49
N SER A 186 37.51 -6.26 10.16
CA SER A 186 38.87 -6.70 10.48
C SER A 186 38.85 -8.01 11.29
N GLU A 187 38.04 -8.09 12.34
CA GLU A 187 37.89 -9.27 13.18
C GLU A 187 37.34 -10.48 12.41
N TYR A 188 36.29 -10.29 11.62
CA TYR A 188 35.69 -11.34 10.81
C TYR A 188 36.72 -12.01 9.87
N TYR A 189 37.53 -11.21 9.17
CA TYR A 189 38.55 -11.76 8.27
C TYR A 189 39.75 -12.37 9.01
N LYS A 190 40.11 -11.88 10.21
CA LYS A 190 41.13 -12.51 11.07
C LYS A 190 40.70 -13.92 11.48
N ILE A 191 39.45 -14.08 11.94
CA ILE A 191 38.89 -15.38 12.33
C ILE A 191 38.87 -16.32 11.12
N ARG A 192 38.30 -15.87 10.01
CA ARG A 192 38.19 -16.68 8.79
C ARG A 192 39.53 -17.15 8.24
N ARG A 193 40.59 -16.32 8.32
CA ARG A 193 41.96 -16.72 7.94
C ARG A 193 42.53 -17.80 8.86
N LYS A 194 42.26 -17.73 10.17
CA LYS A 194 42.69 -18.77 11.13
C LYS A 194 42.00 -20.10 10.84
N GLU A 195 40.70 -20.08 10.56
CA GLU A 195 39.91 -21.26 10.19
C GLU A 195 40.39 -21.92 8.90
N CYS A 196 40.71 -21.14 7.86
CA CYS A 196 41.29 -21.70 6.64
C CYS A 196 42.66 -22.36 6.88
N LYS A 197 43.49 -21.78 7.76
CA LYS A 197 44.79 -22.35 8.11
C LYS A 197 44.67 -23.63 8.93
N SER A 198 43.76 -23.68 9.90
CA SER A 198 43.51 -24.90 10.68
C SER A 198 42.89 -26.01 9.82
N SER A 199 41.97 -25.68 8.92
CA SER A 199 41.37 -26.61 7.96
C SER A 199 42.42 -27.21 7.01
N ARG A 200 43.33 -26.41 6.45
CA ARG A 200 44.44 -26.92 5.61
C ARG A 200 45.42 -27.80 6.38
N LYS A 201 45.70 -27.47 7.66
CA LYS A 201 46.60 -28.27 8.51
C LYS A 201 46.00 -29.62 8.91
N ASN A 202 44.68 -29.69 9.08
CA ASN A 202 43.96 -30.95 9.33
C ASN A 202 43.81 -31.83 8.09
N GLN A 203 43.93 -31.28 6.88
CA GLN A 203 43.85 -32.04 5.62
C GLN A 203 45.18 -32.70 5.20
N MET A 204 46.28 -32.35 5.87
CA MET A 204 47.64 -32.86 5.63
C MET A 204 48.12 -33.84 6.72
N ARG A 205 47.21 -34.29 7.60
CA ARG A 205 47.46 -35.28 8.65
C ARG A 205 46.69 -36.56 8.36
#